data_AF-A0A2M8EM02-F1
#
_entry.id   AF-A0A2M8EM02-F1
#
_cell.length_a   1.000
_cell.length_b   1.000
_cell.length_c   1.000
_cell.angle_alpha   90.00
_cell.angle_beta   90.00
_cell.angle_gamma   90.00
#
_symmetry.space_group_name_H-M   'P 1'
#
loop_
_entity.id
_entity.type
_entity.pdbx_description
1 polymer ?
#
loop_
_entity_poly.entity_id
_entity_poly.type
_entity_poly.pdbx_seq_one_letter_code
_entity_poly.pdbx_strand_id
1 'polypeptide(L)'
;MSKKIVLFSLVSAILFLISTSVTLAEDSQVELNTGSKISIEEAERRANEQLKKAAEENARRTSVVAQNQVKSQTLQELKANRDLKVQEILKRKTEAIAKDKERTTRLQGEKVERKTEIEELKAKQEQFKQNRETFKVSFDEIKLQKLENIKQRGLLVSARYSAISEAMYKMLERVTKIVAEKKTAGFDVSSAEDSLTAIELKLANIQGQQESIQSLIDGLESLSPEEMPSALTEIKNVSTSLKSQLEDVRSDIKQLVQSIK
;
A
#
# COMPACT_ATOMS: atom_id res chain seq x y z
N MET A 1 -57.87 61.57 -34.21
CA MET A 1 -57.35 60.42 -34.99
C MET A 1 -58.34 59.27 -34.82
N SER A 2 -59.31 59.10 -35.75
CA SER A 2 -59.34 58.06 -36.81
C SER A 2 -59.56 56.64 -36.23
N LYS A 3 -60.62 55.85 -36.48
CA LYS A 3 -61.64 55.72 -37.54
C LYS A 3 -62.87 54.94 -36.95
N LYS A 4 -64.08 55.54 -36.90
CA LYS A 4 -65.34 55.16 -37.61
C LYS A 4 -65.23 54.11 -38.75
N ILE A 5 -66.32 53.35 -38.96
CA ILE A 5 -66.60 52.26 -39.96
C ILE A 5 -66.38 50.86 -39.31
N VAL A 6 -67.35 50.02 -38.90
CA VAL A 6 -68.67 49.61 -39.44
C VAL A 6 -69.62 49.27 -38.27
N LEU A 7 -70.73 50.00 -38.17
CA LEU A 7 -71.94 49.62 -37.43
C LEU A 7 -72.96 49.14 -38.49
N PHE A 8 -73.89 48.27 -38.15
CA PHE A 8 -75.12 47.95 -38.94
C PHE A 8 -74.92 47.29 -40.32
N SER A 9 -74.92 45.95 -40.41
CA SER A 9 -75.21 45.28 -41.71
C SER A 9 -75.63 43.80 -41.69
N LEU A 10 -75.96 43.14 -40.58
CA LEU A 10 -76.37 41.71 -40.67
C LEU A 10 -77.50 41.27 -39.73
N VAL A 11 -78.26 42.23 -39.19
CA VAL A 11 -79.53 41.99 -38.46
C VAL A 11 -80.74 42.35 -39.35
N SER A 12 -80.55 42.59 -40.66
CA SER A 12 -81.59 43.15 -41.55
C SER A 12 -81.84 42.40 -42.87
N ALA A 13 -81.34 41.16 -43.05
CA ALA A 13 -81.40 40.48 -44.37
C ALA A 13 -82.20 39.16 -44.45
N ILE A 14 -82.85 38.68 -43.38
CA ILE A 14 -83.68 37.45 -43.44
C ILE A 14 -85.13 37.72 -42.95
N LEU A 15 -85.57 38.99 -43.04
CA LEU A 15 -86.91 39.44 -42.64
C LEU A 15 -87.66 40.16 -43.78
N PHE A 16 -87.24 40.01 -45.05
CA PHE A 16 -87.80 40.79 -46.17
C PHE A 16 -87.96 39.99 -47.49
N LEU A 17 -88.50 38.77 -47.44
CA LEU A 17 -89.07 38.06 -48.60
C LEU A 17 -89.92 36.93 -47.98
N ILE A 18 -91.25 36.92 -47.88
CA ILE A 18 -92.32 37.57 -48.64
C ILE A 18 -93.56 37.61 -47.71
N SER A 19 -94.01 38.82 -47.37
CA SER A 19 -95.45 39.18 -47.20
C SER A 19 -95.97 39.41 -48.63
N THR A 20 -97.20 39.14 -49.08
CA THR A 20 -98.54 39.59 -48.63
C THR A 20 -99.53 38.90 -49.61
N SER A 21 -100.72 38.39 -49.25
CA SER A 21 -102.03 39.09 -49.15
C SER A 21 -103.06 38.03 -48.65
N VAL A 22 -103.92 38.17 -47.62
CA VAL A 22 -105.04 39.14 -47.40
C VAL A 22 -106.11 38.95 -48.50
N THR A 23 -107.41 38.63 -48.31
CA THR A 23 -108.36 38.53 -47.17
C THR A 23 -109.73 38.00 -47.65
N LEU A 24 -110.59 37.58 -46.70
CA LEU A 24 -112.08 37.60 -46.67
C LEU A 24 -112.91 36.81 -47.70
N ALA A 25 -113.75 35.87 -47.24
CA ALA A 25 -115.18 36.09 -46.93
C ALA A 25 -115.91 34.77 -46.63
N GLU A 26 -116.91 34.89 -45.75
CA GLU A 26 -117.76 33.87 -45.14
C GLU A 26 -118.74 33.18 -46.09
N ASP A 27 -119.42 32.17 -45.51
CA ASP A 27 -120.64 31.49 -45.95
C ASP A 27 -120.53 30.44 -47.06
N SER A 28 -120.46 29.18 -46.64
CA SER A 28 -121.61 28.27 -46.80
C SER A 28 -121.43 26.99 -46.01
N GLN A 29 -122.48 26.72 -45.26
CA GLN A 29 -122.77 25.54 -44.45
C GLN A 29 -122.68 24.18 -45.18
N VAL A 30 -122.47 23.17 -44.33
CA VAL A 30 -123.08 21.82 -44.38
C VAL A 30 -122.33 20.71 -45.14
N GLU A 31 -121.86 19.78 -44.29
CA GLU A 31 -121.75 18.33 -44.49
C GLU A 31 -120.79 17.78 -45.56
N LEU A 32 -119.72 17.15 -45.05
CA LEU A 32 -119.27 15.76 -45.31
C LEU A 32 -117.75 15.68 -44.98
N ASN A 33 -117.40 15.41 -43.73
CA ASN A 33 -117.16 14.07 -43.19
C ASN A 33 -115.96 13.33 -43.87
N THR A 34 -114.96 13.05 -43.04
CA THR A 34 -113.89 12.02 -43.14
C THR A 34 -112.79 12.03 -44.22
N GLY A 35 -112.82 12.83 -45.29
CA GLY A 35 -111.77 12.78 -46.34
C GLY A 35 -110.48 13.61 -46.10
N SER A 36 -110.57 14.76 -45.43
CA SER A 36 -109.46 15.74 -45.33
C SER A 36 -108.49 15.50 -44.16
N LYS A 37 -108.91 14.72 -43.14
CA LYS A 37 -108.04 14.33 -42.01
C LYS A 37 -106.90 13.39 -42.44
N ILE A 38 -107.15 12.53 -43.43
CA ILE A 38 -106.19 11.50 -43.89
C ILE A 38 -104.97 12.14 -44.57
N SER A 39 -105.14 13.23 -45.31
CA SER A 39 -104.05 13.92 -46.04
C SER A 39 -103.10 14.71 -45.12
N ILE A 40 -103.63 15.28 -44.03
CA ILE A 40 -102.84 16.01 -43.03
C ILE A 40 -102.04 15.03 -42.16
N GLU A 41 -102.67 13.93 -41.75
CA GLU A 41 -102.04 12.88 -40.93
C GLU A 41 -100.89 12.18 -41.66
N GLU A 42 -101.00 12.00 -42.99
CA GLU A 42 -99.94 11.42 -43.81
C GLU A 42 -98.76 12.39 -44.05
N ALA A 43 -99.05 13.69 -44.17
CA ALA A 43 -98.02 14.73 -44.24
C ALA A 43 -97.26 14.88 -42.91
N GLU A 44 -97.97 14.84 -41.77
CA GLU A 44 -97.38 14.82 -40.44
C GLU A 44 -96.52 13.57 -40.20
N ARG A 45 -96.97 12.41 -40.67
CA ARG A 45 -96.19 11.17 -40.58
C ARG A 45 -94.89 11.25 -41.39
N ARG A 46 -94.94 11.80 -42.61
CA ARG A 46 -93.72 12.01 -43.43
C ARG A 46 -92.78 13.06 -42.82
N ALA A 47 -93.31 14.15 -42.26
CA ALA A 47 -92.52 15.15 -41.56
C ALA A 47 -91.87 14.58 -40.29
N ASN A 48 -92.61 13.80 -39.49
CA ASN A 48 -92.07 13.12 -38.31
C ASN A 48 -91.02 12.06 -38.68
N GLU A 49 -91.19 11.35 -39.79
CA GLU A 49 -90.19 10.39 -40.27
C GLU A 49 -88.92 11.08 -40.78
N GLN A 50 -89.05 12.23 -41.45
CA GLN A 50 -87.91 13.07 -41.85
C GLN A 50 -87.20 13.68 -40.64
N LEU A 51 -87.94 14.18 -39.64
CA LEU A 51 -87.38 14.66 -38.38
C LEU A 51 -86.65 13.55 -37.62
N LYS A 52 -87.21 12.33 -37.60
CA LYS A 52 -86.56 11.16 -37.02
C LYS A 52 -85.27 10.81 -37.75
N LYS A 53 -85.26 10.78 -39.08
CA LYS A 53 -84.05 10.55 -39.90
C LYS A 53 -83.00 11.64 -39.70
N ALA A 54 -83.41 12.90 -39.64
CA ALA A 54 -82.51 14.03 -39.37
C ALA A 54 -81.94 13.98 -37.95
N ALA A 55 -82.75 13.58 -36.95
CA ALA A 55 -82.28 13.37 -35.58
C ALA A 55 -81.30 12.20 -35.47
N GLU A 56 -81.57 11.08 -36.16
CA GLU A 56 -80.67 9.93 -36.23
C GLU A 56 -79.35 10.28 -36.94
N GLU A 57 -79.40 11.04 -38.03
CA GLU A 57 -78.21 11.50 -38.73
C GLU A 57 -77.41 12.50 -37.89
N ASN A 58 -78.07 13.43 -37.20
CA ASN A 58 -77.41 14.35 -36.27
C ASN A 58 -76.78 13.61 -35.08
N ALA A 59 -77.45 12.60 -34.54
CA ALA A 59 -76.91 11.73 -33.51
C ALA A 59 -75.67 10.96 -34.00
N ARG A 60 -75.69 10.45 -35.25
CA ARG A 60 -74.52 9.80 -35.87
C ARG A 60 -73.36 10.78 -36.07
N ARG A 61 -73.62 11.99 -36.60
CA ARG A 61 -72.59 13.03 -36.78
C ARG A 61 -71.98 13.43 -35.43
N THR A 62 -72.81 13.63 -34.41
CA THR A 62 -72.36 13.94 -33.05
C THR A 62 -71.50 12.82 -32.47
N SER A 63 -71.91 11.56 -32.65
CA SER A 63 -71.14 10.39 -32.23
C SER A 63 -69.76 10.31 -32.92
N VAL A 64 -69.70 10.54 -34.23
CA VAL A 64 -68.43 10.54 -34.99
C VAL A 64 -67.50 11.68 -34.56
N VAL A 65 -68.04 12.88 -34.33
CA VAL A 65 -67.27 14.02 -33.83
C VAL A 65 -66.69 13.72 -32.44
N ALA A 66 -67.50 13.17 -31.53
CA ALA A 66 -67.04 12.77 -30.20
C ALA A 66 -65.94 11.70 -30.27
N GLN A 67 -66.10 10.67 -31.12
CA GLN A 67 -65.07 9.65 -31.32
C GLN A 67 -63.76 10.22 -31.88
N ASN A 68 -63.85 11.16 -32.83
CA ASN A 68 -62.67 11.80 -33.41
C ASN A 68 -61.96 12.71 -32.39
N GLN A 69 -62.72 13.39 -31.53
CA GLN A 69 -62.16 14.20 -30.45
C GLN A 69 -61.41 13.33 -29.43
N VAL A 70 -62.00 12.20 -29.01
CA VAL A 70 -61.35 11.23 -28.12
C VAL A 70 -60.07 10.68 -28.76
N LYS A 71 -60.13 10.25 -30.03
CA LYS A 71 -58.93 9.76 -30.75
C LYS A 71 -57.83 10.83 -30.84
N SER A 72 -58.19 12.09 -31.10
CA SER A 72 -57.24 13.19 -31.14
C SER A 72 -56.56 13.42 -29.78
N GLN A 73 -57.33 13.37 -28.69
CA GLN A 73 -56.80 13.50 -27.32
C GLN A 73 -55.86 12.34 -26.98
N THR A 74 -56.27 11.10 -27.24
CA THR A 74 -55.41 9.92 -27.02
C THR A 74 -54.10 10.01 -27.83
N LEU A 75 -54.15 10.48 -29.07
CA LEU A 75 -52.94 10.68 -29.88
C LEU A 75 -52.03 11.77 -29.33
N GLN A 76 -52.58 12.85 -28.76
CA GLN A 76 -51.79 13.89 -28.11
C GLN A 76 -51.12 13.37 -26.84
N GLU A 77 -51.83 12.62 -26.00
CA GLU A 77 -51.29 11.99 -24.80
C GLU A 77 -50.18 10.98 -25.13
N LEU A 78 -50.37 10.15 -26.15
CA LEU A 78 -49.36 9.19 -26.60
C LEU A 78 -48.10 9.89 -27.15
N LYS A 79 -48.26 11.03 -27.83
CA LYS A 79 -47.12 11.85 -28.27
C LYS A 79 -46.37 12.43 -27.08
N ALA A 80 -47.09 13.07 -26.14
CA ALA A 80 -46.48 13.64 -24.94
C ALA A 80 -45.72 12.59 -24.10
N ASN A 81 -46.31 11.40 -23.91
CA ASN A 81 -45.67 10.31 -23.17
C ASN A 81 -44.41 9.80 -23.90
N ARG A 82 -44.46 9.67 -25.23
CA ARG A 82 -43.29 9.31 -26.03
C ARG A 82 -42.18 10.35 -25.88
N ASP A 83 -42.50 11.63 -25.97
CA ASP A 83 -41.53 12.72 -25.87
C ASP A 83 -40.87 12.75 -24.48
N LEU A 84 -41.65 12.57 -23.41
CA LEU A 84 -41.13 12.42 -22.05
C LEU A 84 -40.16 11.24 -21.94
N LYS A 85 -40.53 10.07 -22.48
CA LYS A 85 -39.68 8.88 -22.45
C LYS A 85 -38.39 9.08 -23.25
N VAL A 86 -38.45 9.77 -24.38
CA VAL A 86 -37.27 10.13 -25.17
C VAL A 86 -36.36 11.06 -24.37
N GLN A 87 -36.90 12.09 -23.70
CA GLN A 87 -36.10 12.98 -22.86
C GLN A 87 -35.44 12.24 -21.69
N GLU A 88 -36.16 11.32 -21.05
CA GLU A 88 -35.60 10.51 -19.96
C GLU A 88 -34.44 9.63 -20.45
N ILE A 89 -34.59 8.98 -21.60
CA ILE A 89 -33.53 8.16 -22.21
C ILE A 89 -32.31 9.03 -22.55
N LEU A 90 -32.52 10.22 -23.13
CA LEU A 90 -31.43 11.14 -23.46
C LEU A 90 -30.70 11.63 -22.21
N LYS A 91 -31.43 11.95 -21.14
CA LYS A 91 -30.86 12.34 -19.85
C LYS A 91 -29.99 11.23 -19.29
N ARG A 92 -30.54 10.01 -19.16
CA ARG A 92 -29.80 8.84 -18.65
C ARG A 92 -28.55 8.52 -19.48
N LYS A 93 -28.66 8.64 -20.81
CA LYS A 93 -27.52 8.42 -21.72
C LYS A 93 -26.41 9.47 -21.51
N THR A 94 -26.78 10.73 -21.32
CA THR A 94 -25.83 11.82 -21.07
C THR A 94 -25.12 11.65 -19.73
N GLU A 95 -25.86 11.28 -18.68
CA GLU A 95 -25.31 10.99 -17.36
C GLU A 95 -24.35 9.80 -17.39
N ALA A 96 -24.69 8.73 -18.12
CA ALA A 96 -23.82 7.56 -18.29
C ALA A 96 -22.51 7.93 -19.01
N ILE A 97 -22.58 8.71 -20.10
CA ILE A 97 -21.39 9.17 -20.84
C ILE A 97 -20.49 10.04 -19.95
N ALA A 98 -21.07 10.95 -19.16
CA ALA A 98 -20.32 11.80 -18.26
C ALA A 98 -19.58 10.97 -17.20
N LYS A 99 -20.26 9.99 -16.60
CA LYS A 99 -19.69 9.08 -15.59
C LYS A 99 -18.57 8.21 -16.16
N ASP A 100 -18.71 7.70 -17.37
CA ASP A 100 -17.66 6.91 -18.03
C ASP A 100 -16.44 7.77 -18.38
N LYS A 101 -16.65 9.02 -18.79
CA LYS A 101 -15.57 9.97 -19.04
C LYS A 101 -14.80 10.28 -17.76
N GLU A 102 -15.50 10.57 -16.67
CA GLU A 102 -14.91 10.80 -15.34
C GLU A 102 -14.10 9.59 -14.88
N ARG A 103 -14.67 8.38 -14.99
CA ARG A 103 -13.98 7.13 -14.65
C ARG A 103 -12.71 6.94 -15.48
N THR A 104 -12.75 7.25 -16.76
CA THR A 104 -11.59 7.14 -17.66
C THR A 104 -10.47 8.08 -17.25
N THR A 105 -10.79 9.35 -16.99
CA THR A 105 -9.80 10.34 -16.51
C THR A 105 -9.18 9.91 -15.19
N ARG A 106 -9.99 9.43 -14.23
CA ARG A 106 -9.49 8.95 -12.94
C ARG A 106 -8.54 7.78 -13.08
N LEU A 107 -8.91 6.77 -13.88
CA LEU A 107 -8.05 5.60 -14.12
C LEU A 107 -6.74 5.95 -14.82
N GLN A 108 -6.74 6.96 -15.69
CA GLN A 108 -5.52 7.47 -16.30
C GLN A 108 -4.61 8.14 -15.27
N GLY A 109 -5.17 8.95 -14.37
CA GLY A 109 -4.42 9.54 -13.25
C GLY A 109 -3.80 8.48 -12.34
N GLU A 110 -4.60 7.53 -11.87
CA GLU A 110 -4.12 6.41 -11.02
C GLU A 110 -3.02 5.59 -11.71
N LYS A 111 -3.11 5.40 -13.03
CA LYS A 111 -2.08 4.69 -13.80
C LYS A 111 -0.74 5.42 -13.80
N VAL A 112 -0.75 6.75 -13.90
CA VAL A 112 0.46 7.57 -13.85
C VAL A 112 1.07 7.52 -12.46
N GLU A 113 0.25 7.72 -11.41
CA GLU A 113 0.71 7.66 -10.01
C GLU A 113 1.36 6.33 -9.67
N ARG A 114 0.69 5.21 -9.99
CA ARG A 114 1.25 3.86 -9.75
C ARG A 114 2.54 3.62 -10.53
N LYS A 115 2.68 4.18 -11.74
CA LYS A 115 3.92 4.05 -12.52
C LYS A 115 5.07 4.74 -11.79
N THR A 116 4.86 5.94 -11.28
CA THR A 116 5.85 6.67 -10.48
C THR A 116 6.20 5.90 -9.20
N GLU A 117 5.20 5.39 -8.47
CA GLU A 117 5.43 4.60 -7.25
C GLU A 117 6.28 3.34 -7.52
N ILE A 118 6.02 2.64 -8.63
CA ILE A 118 6.82 1.48 -9.04
C ILE A 118 8.28 1.86 -9.31
N GLU A 119 8.52 3.00 -9.95
CA GLU A 119 9.89 3.49 -10.22
C GLU A 119 10.62 3.85 -8.92
N GLU A 120 9.94 4.52 -7.98
CA GLU A 120 10.49 4.80 -6.64
C GLU A 120 10.81 3.53 -5.85
N LEU A 121 9.92 2.54 -5.87
CA LEU A 121 10.14 1.26 -5.20
C LEU A 121 11.32 0.49 -5.79
N LYS A 122 11.50 0.52 -7.12
CA LYS A 122 12.68 -0.06 -7.77
C LYS A 122 13.97 0.64 -7.35
N ALA A 123 13.96 1.96 -7.28
CA ALA A 123 15.12 2.73 -6.82
C ALA A 123 15.48 2.39 -5.36
N LYS A 124 14.48 2.33 -4.47
CA LYS A 124 14.67 1.90 -3.08
C LYS A 124 15.21 0.48 -2.99
N GLN A 125 14.69 -0.45 -3.79
CA GLN A 125 15.17 -1.83 -3.82
C GLN A 125 16.65 -1.91 -4.22
N GLU A 126 17.09 -1.14 -5.21
CA GLU A 126 18.48 -1.12 -5.63
C GLU A 126 19.39 -0.48 -4.57
N GLN A 127 18.93 0.59 -3.93
CA GLN A 127 19.63 1.18 -2.78
C GLN A 127 19.81 0.17 -1.64
N PHE A 128 18.78 -0.63 -1.32
CA PHE A 128 18.89 -1.67 -0.30
C PHE A 128 19.91 -2.75 -0.65
N LYS A 129 20.02 -3.14 -1.93
CA LYS A 129 21.06 -4.08 -2.37
C LYS A 129 22.46 -3.49 -2.20
N GLN A 130 22.67 -2.25 -2.63
CA GLN A 130 23.96 -1.57 -2.47
C GLN A 130 24.35 -1.46 -1.00
N ASN A 131 23.42 -1.01 -0.14
CA ASN A 131 23.65 -0.93 1.30
C ASN A 131 24.01 -2.29 1.91
N ARG A 132 23.40 -3.39 1.45
CA ARG A 132 23.71 -4.74 1.91
C ARG A 132 25.14 -5.15 1.54
N GLU A 133 25.57 -4.90 0.31
CA GLU A 133 26.93 -5.21 -0.12
C GLU A 133 27.96 -4.35 0.64
N THR A 134 27.71 -3.05 0.79
CA THR A 134 28.56 -2.16 1.59
C THR A 134 28.67 -2.65 3.05
N PHE A 135 27.54 -3.01 3.67
CA PHE A 135 27.54 -3.55 5.02
C PHE A 135 28.36 -4.83 5.14
N LYS A 136 28.22 -5.74 4.16
CA LYS A 136 28.98 -7.00 4.14
C LYS A 136 30.49 -6.74 4.09
N VAL A 137 30.94 -5.87 3.20
CA VAL A 137 32.36 -5.49 3.10
C VAL A 137 32.85 -4.89 4.41
N SER A 138 32.15 -3.91 4.98
CA SER A 138 32.56 -3.28 6.25
C SER A 138 32.56 -4.28 7.41
N PHE A 139 31.64 -5.24 7.42
CA PHE A 139 31.61 -6.28 8.45
C PHE A 139 32.81 -7.23 8.36
N ASP A 140 33.17 -7.65 7.14
CA ASP A 140 34.34 -8.49 6.90
C ASP A 140 35.65 -7.74 7.22
N GLU A 141 35.75 -6.45 6.87
CA GLU A 141 36.87 -5.58 7.25
C GLU A 141 37.03 -5.47 8.77
N ILE A 142 35.94 -5.22 9.51
CA ILE A 142 35.97 -5.14 10.98
C ILE A 142 36.43 -6.47 11.59
N LYS A 143 35.98 -7.60 11.05
CA LYS A 143 36.41 -8.93 11.51
C LYS A 143 37.92 -9.12 11.31
N LEU A 144 38.42 -8.84 10.11
CA LEU A 144 39.85 -8.97 9.79
C LEU A 144 40.71 -8.05 10.66
N GLN A 145 40.31 -6.79 10.82
CA GLN A 145 41.03 -5.83 11.66
C GLN A 145 41.08 -6.27 13.14
N LYS A 146 39.99 -6.80 13.68
CA LYS A 146 39.97 -7.29 15.07
C LYS A 146 40.86 -8.51 15.25
N LEU A 147 40.82 -9.46 14.29
CA LEU A 147 41.67 -10.64 14.31
C LEU A 147 43.15 -10.26 14.26
N GLU A 148 43.51 -9.34 13.36
CA GLU A 148 44.88 -8.88 13.22
C GLU A 148 45.38 -8.16 14.48
N ASN A 149 44.56 -7.28 15.07
CA ASN A 149 44.89 -6.64 16.34
C ASN A 149 45.12 -7.64 17.49
N ILE A 150 44.36 -8.74 17.52
CA ILE A 150 44.54 -9.80 18.51
C ILE A 150 45.88 -10.51 18.29
N LYS A 151 46.22 -10.86 17.06
CA LYS A 151 47.52 -11.49 16.74
C LYS A 151 48.69 -10.61 17.13
N GLN A 152 48.67 -9.34 16.74
CA GLN A 152 49.74 -8.39 17.07
C GLN A 152 49.93 -8.26 18.58
N ARG A 153 48.82 -8.23 19.34
CA ARG A 153 48.88 -8.25 20.81
C ARG A 153 49.43 -9.57 21.35
N GLY A 154 49.03 -10.71 20.79
CA GLY A 154 49.55 -12.02 21.15
C GLY A 154 51.05 -12.14 20.93
N LEU A 155 51.55 -11.73 19.75
CA LEU A 155 52.97 -11.70 19.41
C LEU A 155 53.75 -10.80 20.37
N LEU A 156 53.22 -9.61 20.70
CA LEU A 156 53.84 -8.72 21.67
C LEU A 156 53.93 -9.36 23.08
N VAL A 157 52.91 -10.08 23.50
CA VAL A 157 52.90 -10.81 24.77
C VAL A 157 53.93 -11.95 24.76
N SER A 158 53.94 -12.75 23.70
CA SER A 158 54.92 -13.83 23.49
C SER A 158 56.36 -13.31 23.56
N ALA A 159 56.66 -12.21 22.85
CA ALA A 159 57.98 -11.57 22.87
C ALA A 159 58.37 -11.06 24.26
N ARG A 160 57.42 -10.49 25.03
CA ARG A 160 57.68 -10.04 26.41
C ARG A 160 58.01 -11.20 27.33
N TYR A 161 57.30 -12.33 27.22
CA TYR A 161 57.61 -13.51 28.01
C TYR A 161 58.97 -14.11 27.66
N SER A 162 59.33 -14.15 26.37
CA SER A 162 60.67 -14.56 25.93
C SER A 162 61.76 -13.71 26.57
N ALA A 163 61.63 -12.38 26.53
CA ALA A 163 62.60 -11.47 27.12
C ALA A 163 62.71 -11.61 28.65
N ILE A 164 61.60 -11.84 29.35
CA ILE A 164 61.60 -12.07 30.80
C ILE A 164 62.28 -13.40 31.12
N SER A 165 61.95 -14.47 30.39
CA SER A 165 62.56 -15.79 30.56
C SER A 165 64.08 -15.74 30.37
N GLU A 166 64.55 -15.09 29.30
CA GLU A 166 65.98 -14.87 29.06
C GLU A 166 66.66 -14.11 30.22
N ALA A 167 66.02 -13.08 30.75
CA ALA A 167 66.53 -12.34 31.90
C ALA A 167 66.59 -13.21 33.17
N MET A 168 65.63 -14.10 33.38
CA MET A 168 65.64 -15.04 34.52
C MET A 168 66.75 -16.09 34.40
N TYR A 169 66.97 -16.66 33.21
CA TYR A 169 68.11 -17.56 32.98
C TYR A 169 69.46 -16.88 33.24
N LYS A 170 69.63 -15.63 32.79
CA LYS A 170 70.84 -14.85 33.11
C LYS A 170 71.01 -14.58 34.60
N MET A 171 69.91 -14.36 35.33
CA MET A 171 69.97 -14.23 36.80
C MET A 171 70.36 -15.56 37.43
N LEU A 172 69.77 -16.67 36.97
CA LEU A 172 70.05 -17.99 37.48
C LEU A 172 71.51 -18.38 37.29
N GLU A 173 72.07 -18.17 36.10
CA GLU A 173 73.48 -18.39 35.80
C GLU A 173 74.41 -17.67 36.79
N ARG A 174 74.10 -16.40 37.11
CA ARG A 174 74.85 -15.62 38.10
C ARG A 174 74.76 -16.24 39.49
N VAL A 175 73.56 -16.67 39.90
CA VAL A 175 73.36 -17.31 41.21
C VAL A 175 74.10 -18.65 41.28
N THR A 176 74.02 -19.48 40.23
CA THR A 176 74.75 -20.75 40.13
C THR A 176 76.26 -20.54 40.30
N LYS A 177 76.82 -19.50 39.67
CA LYS A 177 78.23 -19.14 39.87
C LYS A 177 78.56 -18.79 41.32
N ILE A 178 77.72 -17.98 41.97
CA ILE A 178 77.90 -17.61 43.39
C ILE A 178 77.83 -18.85 44.29
N VAL A 179 76.89 -19.76 44.03
CA VAL A 179 76.77 -21.03 44.77
C VAL A 179 78.05 -21.86 44.63
N ALA A 180 78.59 -21.99 43.41
CA ALA A 180 79.83 -22.71 43.17
C ALA A 180 81.04 -22.08 43.88
N GLU A 181 81.13 -20.75 43.91
CA GLU A 181 82.16 -20.01 44.65
C GLU A 181 82.06 -20.26 46.17
N LYS A 182 80.85 -20.21 46.73
CA LYS A 182 80.59 -20.49 48.15
C LYS A 182 80.90 -21.95 48.52
N LYS A 183 80.56 -22.91 47.65
CA LYS A 183 80.91 -24.32 47.82
C LYS A 183 82.43 -24.50 47.91
N THR A 184 83.16 -23.85 47.01
CA THR A 184 84.64 -23.86 46.98
C THR A 184 85.23 -23.23 48.24
N ALA A 185 84.56 -22.22 48.80
CA ALA A 185 84.93 -21.59 50.07
C ALA A 185 84.55 -22.42 51.32
N GLY A 186 83.95 -23.61 51.16
CA GLY A 186 83.64 -24.54 52.25
C GLY A 186 82.27 -24.32 52.92
N PHE A 187 81.38 -23.51 52.35
CA PHE A 187 80.01 -23.38 52.83
C PHE A 187 79.16 -24.59 52.40
N ASP A 188 78.24 -25.03 53.25
CA ASP A 188 77.21 -25.99 52.84
C ASP A 188 76.17 -25.28 51.96
N VAL A 189 76.09 -25.74 50.71
CA VAL A 189 75.22 -25.16 49.68
C VAL A 189 74.16 -26.14 49.18
N SER A 190 73.97 -27.29 49.83
CA SER A 190 73.09 -28.36 49.33
C SER A 190 71.66 -27.86 49.09
N SER A 191 71.11 -27.09 50.04
CA SER A 191 69.78 -26.47 49.90
C SER A 191 69.69 -25.43 48.77
N ALA A 192 70.80 -24.75 48.44
CA ALA A 192 70.85 -23.81 47.32
C ALA A 192 70.88 -24.55 45.97
N GLU A 193 71.60 -25.66 45.88
CA GLU A 193 71.64 -26.53 44.70
C GLU A 193 70.26 -27.15 44.41
N ASP A 194 69.53 -27.59 45.45
CA ASP A 194 68.15 -28.07 45.32
C ASP A 194 67.21 -26.96 44.82
N SER A 195 67.35 -25.75 45.37
CA SER A 195 66.55 -24.59 44.97
C SER A 195 66.83 -24.16 43.53
N LEU A 196 68.09 -24.21 43.08
CA LEU A 196 68.47 -23.96 41.68
C LEU A 196 67.78 -24.94 40.74
N THR A 197 67.86 -26.24 41.05
CA THR A 197 67.23 -27.30 40.25
C THR A 197 65.71 -27.09 40.16
N ALA A 198 65.06 -26.73 41.27
CA ALA A 198 63.63 -26.43 41.27
C ALA A 198 63.27 -25.20 40.41
N ILE A 199 64.09 -24.15 40.43
CA ILE A 199 63.90 -22.96 39.60
C ILE A 199 64.11 -23.28 38.11
N GLU A 200 65.11 -24.08 37.75
CA GLU A 200 65.35 -24.52 36.37
C GLU A 200 64.14 -25.27 35.80
N LEU A 201 63.56 -26.19 36.58
CA LEU A 201 62.35 -26.92 36.18
C LEU A 201 61.15 -25.99 35.93
N LYS A 202 60.97 -24.98 36.80
CA LYS A 202 59.89 -23.99 36.62
C LYS A 202 60.11 -23.15 35.35
N LEU A 203 61.34 -22.73 35.07
CA LEU A 203 61.66 -21.97 33.86
C LEU A 203 61.46 -22.80 32.58
N ALA A 204 61.84 -24.08 32.59
CA ALA A 204 61.59 -24.98 31.47
C ALA A 204 60.08 -25.15 31.19
N ASN A 205 59.27 -25.28 32.25
CA ASN A 205 57.81 -25.35 32.12
C ASN A 205 57.21 -24.06 31.54
N ILE A 206 57.67 -22.90 32.02
CA ILE A 206 57.27 -21.58 31.49
C ILE A 206 57.58 -21.47 30.00
N GLN A 207 58.75 -21.94 29.56
CA GLN A 207 59.13 -21.93 28.16
C GLN A 207 58.19 -22.80 27.30
N GLY A 208 57.88 -24.02 27.75
CA GLY A 208 56.94 -24.89 27.02
C GLY A 208 55.52 -24.30 26.93
N GLN A 209 55.06 -23.62 27.98
CA GLN A 209 53.76 -22.93 27.96
C GLN A 209 53.77 -21.70 27.03
N GLN A 210 54.91 -21.01 26.90
CA GLN A 210 55.06 -19.91 25.95
C GLN A 210 54.97 -20.39 24.49
N GLU A 211 55.61 -21.51 24.16
CA GLU A 211 55.52 -22.14 22.83
C GLU A 211 54.08 -22.57 22.50
N SER A 212 53.33 -23.03 23.52
CA SER A 212 51.89 -23.32 23.38
C SER A 212 51.07 -22.07 23.05
N ILE A 213 51.30 -20.93 23.71
CA ILE A 213 50.65 -19.66 23.36
C ILE A 213 50.95 -19.26 21.92
N GLN A 214 52.20 -19.37 21.48
CA GLN A 214 52.57 -19.03 20.11
C GLN A 214 51.82 -19.91 19.10
N SER A 215 51.78 -21.22 19.35
CA SER A 215 51.05 -22.17 18.51
C SER A 215 49.55 -21.87 18.43
N LEU A 216 48.93 -21.50 19.56
CA LEU A 216 47.52 -21.10 19.60
C LEU A 216 47.26 -19.81 18.81
N ILE A 217 48.17 -18.83 18.88
CA ILE A 217 48.08 -17.57 18.13
C ILE A 217 48.20 -17.83 16.62
N ASP A 218 49.16 -18.64 16.21
CA ASP A 218 49.40 -18.97 14.80
C ASP A 218 48.21 -19.75 14.21
N GLY A 219 47.55 -20.58 15.03
CA GLY A 219 46.35 -21.33 14.64
C GLY A 219 45.07 -20.49 14.47
N LEU A 220 45.01 -19.25 15.00
CA LEU A 220 43.78 -18.43 15.01
C LEU A 220 43.21 -18.14 13.61
N GLU A 221 44.03 -18.14 12.56
CA GLU A 221 43.58 -17.90 11.18
C GLU A 221 42.70 -19.02 10.63
N SER A 222 42.95 -20.24 11.09
CA SER A 222 42.28 -21.45 10.59
C SER A 222 41.00 -21.79 11.35
N LEU A 223 40.73 -21.08 12.45
CA LEU A 223 39.58 -21.33 13.31
C LEU A 223 38.31 -20.72 12.73
N SER A 224 37.23 -21.46 12.85
CA SER A 224 35.89 -20.92 12.60
C SER A 224 35.53 -19.85 13.66
N PRO A 225 34.56 -18.96 13.36
CA PRO A 225 34.06 -17.99 14.33
C PRO A 225 33.53 -18.60 15.63
N GLU A 226 33.12 -19.87 15.60
CA GLU A 226 32.57 -20.62 16.74
C GLU A 226 33.68 -21.15 17.65
N GLU A 227 34.87 -21.42 17.10
CA GLU A 227 36.04 -21.91 17.82
C GLU A 227 36.89 -20.78 18.40
N MET A 228 36.87 -19.59 17.77
CA MET A 228 37.61 -18.40 18.21
C MET A 228 37.43 -18.08 19.71
N PRO A 229 36.21 -18.04 20.29
CA PRO A 229 36.03 -17.73 21.71
C PRO A 229 36.75 -18.71 22.64
N SER A 230 36.79 -20.00 22.28
CA SER A 230 37.46 -21.03 23.07
C SER A 230 38.97 -20.85 23.03
N ALA A 231 39.55 -20.70 21.83
CA ALA A 231 40.99 -20.47 21.67
C ALA A 231 41.47 -19.19 22.38
N LEU A 232 40.70 -18.10 22.32
CA LEU A 232 41.03 -16.87 23.04
C LEU A 232 40.97 -17.03 24.57
N THR A 233 40.03 -17.85 25.05
CA THR A 233 39.93 -18.19 26.48
C THR A 233 41.13 -19.01 26.93
N GLU A 234 41.57 -19.96 26.11
CA GLU A 234 42.76 -20.76 26.39
C GLU A 234 44.02 -19.91 26.45
N ILE A 235 44.27 -19.05 25.44
CA ILE A 235 45.41 -18.11 25.42
C ILE A 235 45.42 -17.25 26.69
N LYS A 236 44.25 -16.74 27.11
CA LYS A 236 44.12 -15.94 28.34
C LYS A 236 44.48 -16.75 29.58
N ASN A 237 44.02 -17.99 29.68
CA ASN A 237 44.29 -18.85 30.83
C ASN A 237 45.77 -19.21 30.93
N VAL A 238 46.40 -19.59 29.82
CA VAL A 238 47.84 -19.89 29.79
C VAL A 238 48.66 -18.63 30.13
N SER A 239 48.29 -17.46 29.57
CA SER A 239 48.96 -16.19 29.90
C SER A 239 48.85 -15.83 31.38
N THR A 240 47.68 -16.06 31.99
CA THR A 240 47.46 -15.81 33.42
C THR A 240 48.30 -16.76 34.28
N SER A 241 48.37 -18.04 33.90
CA SER A 241 49.22 -19.04 34.56
C SER A 241 50.70 -18.67 34.47
N LEU A 242 51.20 -18.34 33.27
CA LEU A 242 52.57 -17.90 33.03
C LEU A 242 52.96 -16.69 33.88
N LYS A 243 52.06 -15.70 34.00
CA LYS A 243 52.30 -14.54 34.85
C LYS A 243 52.54 -14.96 36.31
N SER A 244 51.70 -15.83 36.85
CA SER A 244 51.84 -16.33 38.23
C SER A 244 53.15 -17.09 38.41
N GLN A 245 53.47 -18.01 37.48
CA GLN A 245 54.69 -18.81 37.58
C GLN A 245 55.97 -17.96 37.51
N LEU A 246 55.98 -16.91 36.69
CA LEU A 246 57.11 -15.97 36.63
C LEU A 246 57.25 -15.16 37.93
N GLU A 247 56.15 -14.78 38.57
CA GLU A 247 56.17 -14.13 39.88
C GLU A 247 56.74 -15.07 40.95
N ASP A 248 56.36 -16.36 40.90
CA ASP A 248 56.90 -17.40 41.80
C ASP A 248 58.40 -17.61 41.58
N VAL A 249 58.85 -17.81 40.33
CA VAL A 249 60.28 -17.95 40.00
C VAL A 249 61.08 -16.74 40.48
N ARG A 250 60.55 -15.54 40.27
CA ARG A 250 61.20 -14.30 40.76
C ARG A 250 61.32 -14.32 42.28
N SER A 251 60.28 -14.77 42.99
CA SER A 251 60.32 -14.89 44.46
C SER A 251 61.37 -15.90 44.90
N ASP A 252 61.41 -17.07 44.27
CA ASP A 252 62.35 -18.15 44.60
C ASP A 252 63.80 -17.71 44.39
N ILE A 253 64.11 -17.07 43.24
CA ILE A 253 65.44 -16.50 42.97
C ILE A 253 65.82 -15.49 44.05
N LYS A 254 64.87 -14.64 44.48
CA LYS A 254 65.13 -13.64 45.52
C LYS A 254 65.44 -14.28 46.87
N GLN A 255 64.67 -15.31 47.26
CA GLN A 255 64.90 -16.05 48.50
C GLN A 255 66.24 -16.78 48.48
N LEU A 256 66.57 -17.41 47.34
CA LEU A 256 67.85 -18.08 47.13
C LEU A 256 69.03 -17.10 47.25
N VAL A 257 68.95 -15.94 46.60
CA VAL A 257 69.97 -14.90 46.72
C VAL A 257 70.12 -14.43 48.17
N GLN A 258 69.03 -14.39 48.95
CA GLN A 258 69.08 -14.02 50.36
C GLN A 258 69.70 -15.11 51.25
N SER A 259 69.50 -16.39 50.93
CA SER A 259 70.05 -17.50 51.72
C SER A 259 71.54 -17.72 51.50
N ILE A 260 72.07 -17.33 50.34
CA ILE A 260 73.49 -17.50 49.98
C ILE A 260 74.37 -16.31 50.38
N LYS A 261 73.77 -15.14 50.64
CA LYS A 261 74.50 -13.93 51.08
C LYS A 261 75.15 -14.17 52.44
#